data_AF-A0A7X3V410-F1
#
_entry.id   AF-A0A7X3V410-F1
#
_cell.length_a   1.000
_cell.length_b   1.000
_cell.length_c   1.000
_cell.angle_alpha   90.00
_cell.angle_beta   90.00
_cell.angle_gamma   90.00
#
_symmetry.space_group_name_H-M   'P 1'
#
loop_
_entity.id
_entity.type
_entity.pdbx_description
1 polymer ?
#
loop_
_entity_poly.entity_id
_entity_poly.type
_entity_poly.pdbx_seq_one_letter_code
_entity_poly.pdbx_strand_id
1 'polypeptide(L)'
;MNSHRAFILAAATLSAALWAYACGDGATEPPPPDPPRPTTVTVSPAAAELTALGATVQLSAEVRDQNGQVMAAATVAWTTDNAPVATVDASGVVTSAGNGSATITATAGAASGSATVSVAQRASAVTVSPAADTLVAGDTLRLGAVAADANGHPVAGAEFSWASSDTSVAVVDDAGLVTGVGAGQAEITASTAGVTGRADLTIVAPAPTTVTVAPDTVTLTALGQTAQLYAEVRDQIGRVMEGIRVSWSSADTTVAVVDSAGLVTAAGVGETTIAAMSGDASGEAVVTVMQSVGSVVVSPAADTIAPSDTLRLEAEAFDANGHRVDGAQFDWSSSAVSVARVDGSGLVAAVAEGTTTITATAGDARGTAEITVENPDRAVLVALYNATDGPNWVNSGNWLTDVPLQNWYGVSTDATGRVVRVDLAGRWDSEARVYVPHGLSGPIPPEISSLANLQWLNLSHNQLTGPIPSELGNLANLTRLDIRYNQLTGAVLPKLSSLANLEYLGLSGNQLTGSIPTELGSLSNLTGLSLGSNELTGPIPIRKRQPRRS
;
A
#
# COMPACT_ATOMS: atom_id res chain seq x y z
N MET A 1 -97.34 -53.10 67.72
CA MET A 1 -98.57 -52.44 68.23
C MET A 1 -98.30 -51.93 69.64
N ASN A 2 -99.08 -50.93 70.06
CA ASN A 2 -99.49 -50.49 71.41
C ASN A 2 -99.16 -51.36 72.65
N SER A 3 -99.04 -50.84 73.90
CA SER A 3 -98.90 -49.44 74.38
C SER A 3 -98.78 -49.32 75.95
N HIS A 4 -98.31 -48.15 76.41
CA HIS A 4 -98.87 -47.30 77.51
C HIS A 4 -98.75 -47.54 79.05
N ARG A 5 -98.30 -46.45 79.73
CA ARG A 5 -98.80 -45.78 80.99
C ARG A 5 -98.57 -46.52 82.35
N ALA A 6 -98.69 -45.92 83.56
CA ALA A 6 -99.17 -44.61 84.09
C ALA A 6 -98.19 -44.07 85.21
N PHE A 7 -98.27 -42.92 85.95
CA PHE A 7 -99.27 -41.89 86.36
C PHE A 7 -100.27 -42.30 87.49
N ILE A 8 -100.57 -41.52 88.57
CA ILE A 8 -100.15 -40.18 89.08
C ILE A 8 -99.61 -40.29 90.56
N LEU A 9 -99.97 -39.64 91.71
CA LEU A 9 -100.91 -38.56 92.13
C LEU A 9 -100.48 -37.81 93.45
N ALA A 10 -100.39 -36.47 93.37
CA ALA A 10 -100.53 -35.31 94.31
C ALA A 10 -100.84 -35.35 95.86
N ALA A 11 -100.46 -34.23 96.52
CA ALA A 11 -101.18 -33.40 97.55
C ALA A 11 -100.96 -33.49 99.11
N ALA A 12 -100.20 -32.51 99.65
CA ALA A 12 -100.54 -31.47 100.69
C ALA A 12 -100.84 -31.73 102.21
N THR A 13 -100.35 -30.79 103.08
CA THR A 13 -101.02 -30.03 104.21
C THR A 13 -100.33 -29.87 105.61
N LEU A 14 -100.24 -28.60 106.05
CA LEU A 14 -100.39 -27.96 107.39
C LEU A 14 -99.49 -28.19 108.67
N SER A 15 -99.18 -27.02 109.31
CA SER A 15 -99.14 -26.71 110.77
C SER A 15 -98.01 -27.22 111.70
N ALA A 16 -97.60 -26.53 112.79
CA ALA A 16 -97.79 -25.14 113.27
C ALA A 16 -96.86 -24.80 114.50
N ALA A 17 -96.85 -23.51 114.92
CA ALA A 17 -96.37 -22.94 116.21
C ALA A 17 -94.84 -22.91 116.49
N LEU A 18 -94.31 -22.19 117.50
CA LEU A 18 -94.43 -20.78 117.96
C LEU A 18 -93.34 -20.53 119.07
N TRP A 19 -93.22 -19.31 119.62
CA TRP A 19 -92.29 -18.86 120.71
C TRP A 19 -90.80 -18.61 120.32
N ALA A 20 -90.02 -17.73 120.98
CA ALA A 20 -90.28 -16.43 121.65
C ALA A 20 -88.94 -15.79 122.16
N TYR A 21 -88.85 -14.44 122.18
CA TYR A 21 -87.77 -13.61 122.82
C TYR A 21 -86.31 -13.81 122.28
N ALA A 22 -85.39 -12.82 122.30
CA ALA A 22 -85.30 -11.53 123.01
C ALA A 22 -84.56 -10.42 122.18
N CYS A 23 -84.40 -9.24 122.80
CA CYS A 23 -83.91 -7.95 122.24
C CYS A 23 -82.47 -7.91 121.69
N GLY A 24 -82.18 -6.92 120.82
CA GLY A 24 -80.83 -6.43 120.51
C GLY A 24 -80.72 -5.68 119.17
N ASP A 25 -80.45 -4.37 119.20
CA ASP A 25 -80.42 -3.51 118.01
C ASP A 25 -79.20 -3.71 117.09
N GLY A 26 -79.40 -3.42 115.79
CA GLY A 26 -78.39 -2.75 114.96
C GLY A 26 -77.29 -3.61 114.31
N ALA A 27 -77.59 -4.17 113.13
CA ALA A 27 -76.57 -4.60 112.16
C ALA A 27 -76.96 -4.12 110.75
N THR A 28 -76.07 -3.39 110.08
CA THR A 28 -76.26 -2.94 108.69
C THR A 28 -76.02 -4.08 107.71
N GLU A 29 -76.79 -4.08 106.62
CA GLU A 29 -76.61 -5.01 105.50
C GLU A 29 -75.17 -4.94 104.94
N PRO A 30 -74.49 -6.09 104.71
CA PRO A 30 -73.15 -6.08 104.13
C PRO A 30 -73.21 -5.60 102.66
N PRO A 31 -72.21 -4.85 102.17
CA PRO A 31 -72.19 -4.39 100.80
C PRO A 31 -72.18 -5.59 99.81
N PRO A 32 -72.80 -5.45 98.63
CA PRO A 32 -72.80 -6.51 97.63
C PRO A 32 -71.37 -6.88 97.21
N PRO A 33 -71.11 -8.15 96.84
CA PRO A 33 -69.78 -8.59 96.46
C PRO A 33 -69.26 -7.82 95.25
N ASP A 34 -68.02 -7.36 95.37
CA ASP A 34 -67.29 -6.63 94.34
C ASP A 34 -67.33 -7.43 93.01
N PRO A 35 -67.78 -6.84 91.87
CA PRO A 35 -67.89 -7.57 90.61
C PRO A 35 -66.52 -8.10 90.16
N PRO A 36 -66.47 -9.24 89.43
CA PRO A 36 -65.21 -9.81 88.97
C PRO A 36 -64.53 -8.83 88.01
N ARG A 37 -63.40 -8.29 88.45
CA ARG A 37 -62.55 -7.36 87.68
C ARG A 37 -61.23 -8.05 87.34
N PRO A 38 -60.67 -7.83 86.13
CA PRO A 38 -59.31 -8.28 85.83
C PRO A 38 -58.31 -7.70 86.85
N THR A 39 -57.50 -8.58 87.45
CA THR A 39 -56.37 -8.18 88.32
C THR A 39 -55.03 -8.65 87.81
N THR A 40 -54.98 -9.72 87.01
CA THR A 40 -53.77 -10.18 86.33
C THR A 40 -54.06 -10.60 84.90
N VAL A 41 -53.12 -10.35 84.00
CA VAL A 41 -53.11 -10.86 82.63
C VAL A 41 -51.73 -11.48 82.38
N THR A 42 -51.69 -12.74 81.95
CA THR A 42 -50.45 -13.42 81.58
C THR A 42 -50.46 -13.75 80.10
N VAL A 43 -49.46 -13.27 79.36
CA VAL A 43 -49.32 -13.52 77.91
C VAL A 43 -48.43 -14.74 77.68
N SER A 44 -48.85 -15.62 76.77
CA SER A 44 -48.11 -16.83 76.39
C SER A 44 -48.07 -16.99 74.86
N PRO A 45 -46.88 -17.25 74.26
CA PRO A 45 -45.57 -17.28 74.91
C PRO A 45 -45.12 -15.88 75.39
N ALA A 46 -44.32 -15.83 76.46
CA ALA A 46 -43.82 -14.57 77.03
C ALA A 46 -42.72 -13.90 76.17
N ALA A 47 -42.13 -14.63 75.22
CA ALA A 47 -41.28 -14.08 74.17
C ALA A 47 -41.42 -14.93 72.90
N ALA A 48 -41.21 -14.31 71.74
CA ALA A 48 -41.18 -14.98 70.44
C ALA A 48 -40.11 -14.38 69.53
N GLU A 49 -39.49 -15.22 68.68
CA GLU A 49 -38.53 -14.80 67.66
C GLU A 49 -39.10 -15.06 66.26
N LEU A 50 -39.01 -14.07 65.38
CA LEU A 50 -39.46 -14.13 63.98
C LEU A 50 -38.28 -13.84 63.05
N THR A 51 -38.05 -14.72 62.07
CA THR A 51 -36.83 -14.73 61.23
C THR A 51 -37.04 -14.34 59.78
N ALA A 52 -38.24 -13.87 59.42
CA ALA A 52 -38.60 -13.38 58.09
C ALA A 52 -39.71 -12.32 58.23
N LEU A 53 -39.76 -11.32 57.35
CA LEU A 53 -40.83 -10.32 57.36
C LEU A 53 -42.16 -10.94 56.88
N GLY A 54 -43.27 -10.50 57.46
CA GLY A 54 -44.58 -11.13 57.26
C GLY A 54 -44.76 -12.48 57.96
N ALA A 55 -43.75 -12.99 58.68
CA ALA A 55 -43.93 -14.13 59.57
C ALA A 55 -44.83 -13.76 60.75
N THR A 56 -45.60 -14.73 61.26
CA THR A 56 -46.61 -14.52 62.30
C THR A 56 -46.41 -15.43 63.52
N VAL A 57 -46.88 -14.97 64.68
CA VAL A 57 -46.99 -15.77 65.91
C VAL A 57 -48.30 -15.44 66.62
N GLN A 58 -49.01 -16.48 67.07
CA GLN A 58 -50.18 -16.32 67.93
C GLN A 58 -49.73 -16.09 69.37
N LEU A 59 -50.11 -14.96 69.96
CA LEU A 59 -50.08 -14.78 71.40
C LEU A 59 -51.45 -15.10 71.99
N SER A 60 -51.45 -15.59 73.23
CA SER A 60 -52.65 -15.85 74.03
C SER A 60 -52.55 -15.08 75.35
N ALA A 61 -53.68 -14.58 75.86
CA ALA A 61 -53.72 -13.81 77.10
C ALA A 61 -54.71 -14.45 78.08
N GLU A 62 -54.21 -15.00 79.18
CA GLU A 62 -55.04 -15.53 80.26
C GLU A 62 -55.32 -14.40 81.27
N VAL A 63 -56.59 -14.02 81.40
CA VAL A 63 -57.06 -12.98 82.34
C VAL A 63 -57.62 -13.65 83.58
N ARG A 64 -57.28 -13.16 84.78
CA ARG A 64 -57.85 -13.64 86.05
C ARG A 64 -58.44 -12.52 86.92
N ASP A 65 -59.47 -12.88 87.67
CA ASP A 65 -60.18 -12.01 88.61
C ASP A 65 -59.45 -11.85 89.95
N GLN A 66 -60.00 -11.01 90.85
CA GLN A 66 -59.46 -10.81 92.20
C GLN A 66 -59.39 -12.07 93.08
N ASN A 67 -60.00 -13.18 92.67
CA ASN A 67 -59.98 -14.48 93.36
C ASN A 67 -59.06 -15.50 92.65
N GLY A 68 -58.39 -15.10 91.57
CA GLY A 68 -57.52 -15.96 90.76
C GLY A 68 -58.24 -16.88 89.78
N GLN A 69 -59.55 -16.70 89.54
CA GLN A 69 -60.33 -17.46 88.57
C GLN A 69 -60.20 -16.89 87.15
N VAL A 70 -60.20 -17.75 86.13
CA VAL A 70 -60.00 -17.35 84.73
C VAL A 70 -61.25 -16.69 84.15
N MET A 71 -61.11 -15.46 83.68
CA MET A 71 -62.18 -14.65 83.09
C MET A 71 -62.30 -14.89 81.58
N ALA A 72 -62.83 -16.05 81.18
CA ALA A 72 -62.92 -16.47 79.77
C ALA A 72 -63.76 -15.55 78.84
N ALA A 73 -64.52 -14.60 79.41
CA ALA A 73 -65.29 -13.59 78.69
C ALA A 73 -64.71 -12.16 78.80
N ALA A 74 -63.48 -12.00 79.31
CA ALA A 74 -62.83 -10.70 79.40
C ALA A 74 -62.37 -10.21 78.01
N THR A 75 -62.80 -9.00 77.63
CA THR A 75 -62.28 -8.34 76.43
C THR A 75 -60.82 -7.95 76.65
N VAL A 76 -59.92 -8.53 75.86
CA VAL A 76 -58.50 -8.17 75.82
C VAL A 76 -58.26 -7.19 74.67
N ALA A 77 -57.70 -6.02 74.98
CA ALA A 77 -57.16 -5.10 73.99
C ALA A 77 -55.66 -5.39 73.81
N TRP A 78 -55.25 -5.62 72.56
CA TRP A 78 -53.85 -5.82 72.19
C TRP A 78 -53.24 -4.53 71.65
N THR A 79 -52.03 -4.21 72.08
CA THR A 79 -51.24 -3.08 71.57
C THR A 79 -49.78 -3.48 71.34
N THR A 80 -49.10 -2.72 70.48
CA THR A 80 -47.65 -2.81 70.22
C THR A 80 -47.02 -1.46 70.55
N ASP A 81 -45.84 -1.46 71.17
CA ASP A 81 -45.04 -0.24 71.37
C ASP A 81 -44.32 0.21 70.08
N ASN A 82 -44.15 -0.70 69.11
CA ASN A 82 -43.28 -0.54 67.96
C ASN A 82 -43.90 -1.20 66.72
N ALA A 83 -44.99 -0.62 66.23
CA ALA A 83 -45.69 -1.07 65.03
C ALA A 83 -44.83 -1.23 63.76
N PRO A 84 -43.76 -0.42 63.52
CA PRO A 84 -42.80 -0.66 62.43
C PRO A 84 -42.01 -1.98 62.53
N VAL A 85 -41.87 -2.55 63.73
CA VAL A 85 -41.22 -3.87 63.95
C VAL A 85 -42.25 -4.99 63.93
N ALA A 86 -43.33 -4.87 64.70
CA ALA A 86 -44.40 -5.86 64.71
C ALA A 86 -45.78 -5.24 65.01
N THR A 87 -46.77 -5.64 64.23
CA THR A 87 -48.19 -5.30 64.43
C THR A 87 -48.92 -6.46 65.11
N VAL A 88 -49.99 -6.17 65.85
CA VAL A 88 -50.84 -7.19 66.50
C VAL A 88 -52.30 -6.93 66.16
N ASP A 89 -53.06 -7.99 65.88
CA ASP A 89 -54.50 -7.89 65.60
C ASP A 89 -55.38 -8.09 66.84
N ALA A 90 -56.70 -7.94 66.68
CA ALA A 90 -57.66 -8.09 67.77
C ALA A 90 -57.79 -9.52 68.33
N SER A 91 -57.21 -10.52 67.65
CA SER A 91 -57.17 -11.92 68.09
C SER A 91 -55.84 -12.31 68.76
N GLY A 92 -54.86 -11.40 68.80
CA GLY A 92 -53.52 -11.65 69.35
C GLY A 92 -52.54 -12.27 68.36
N VAL A 93 -52.87 -12.30 67.06
CA VAL A 93 -51.87 -12.66 66.02
C VAL A 93 -50.94 -11.48 65.83
N VAL A 94 -49.66 -11.71 66.06
CA VAL A 94 -48.59 -10.75 65.81
C VAL A 94 -47.97 -11.03 64.44
N THR A 95 -47.79 -9.99 63.63
CA THR A 95 -47.12 -10.04 62.32
C THR A 95 -45.86 -9.17 62.34
N SER A 96 -44.73 -9.74 61.93
CA SER A 96 -43.47 -9.00 61.75
C SER A 96 -43.52 -8.04 60.54
N ALA A 97 -43.13 -6.79 60.75
CA ALA A 97 -43.12 -5.71 59.76
C ALA A 97 -41.71 -5.14 59.50
N GLY A 98 -40.77 -5.28 60.45
CA GLY A 98 -39.39 -4.80 60.33
C GLY A 98 -38.49 -5.38 61.42
N ASN A 99 -37.17 -5.30 61.24
CA ASN A 99 -36.20 -5.84 62.21
C ASN A 99 -36.12 -4.98 63.49
N GLY A 100 -36.03 -5.63 64.65
CA GLY A 100 -35.93 -4.99 65.96
C GLY A 100 -36.67 -5.78 67.05
N SER A 101 -37.06 -5.10 68.13
CA SER A 101 -37.92 -5.68 69.18
C SER A 101 -39.17 -4.83 69.36
N ALA A 102 -40.30 -5.50 69.64
CA ALA A 102 -41.57 -4.89 70.00
C ALA A 102 -42.14 -5.57 71.26
N THR A 103 -42.65 -4.77 72.20
CA THR A 103 -43.39 -5.22 73.37
C THR A 103 -44.87 -5.26 73.02
N ILE A 104 -45.42 -6.47 72.91
CA ILE A 104 -46.85 -6.68 72.65
C ILE A 104 -47.57 -6.78 73.99
N THR A 105 -48.52 -5.89 74.25
CA THR A 105 -49.22 -5.77 75.53
C THR A 105 -50.69 -6.15 75.39
N ALA A 106 -51.12 -7.13 76.19
CA ALA A 106 -52.51 -7.49 76.40
C ALA A 106 -53.05 -6.72 77.61
N THR A 107 -54.13 -5.97 77.45
CA THR A 107 -54.79 -5.21 78.52
C THR A 107 -56.24 -5.65 78.68
N ALA A 108 -56.65 -5.97 79.91
CA ALA A 108 -58.04 -6.25 80.26
C ALA A 108 -58.39 -5.41 81.50
N GLY A 109 -59.36 -4.49 81.37
CA GLY A 109 -59.72 -3.57 82.46
C GLY A 109 -58.52 -2.70 82.88
N ALA A 110 -58.08 -2.86 84.13
CA ALA A 110 -56.90 -2.18 84.69
C ALA A 110 -55.66 -3.09 84.79
N ALA A 111 -55.76 -4.37 84.39
CA ALA A 111 -54.67 -5.33 84.42
C ALA A 111 -54.06 -5.49 83.02
N SER A 112 -52.74 -5.62 82.96
CA SER A 112 -52.01 -5.88 81.71
C SER A 112 -50.90 -6.90 81.90
N GLY A 113 -50.51 -7.50 80.79
CA GLY A 113 -49.38 -8.41 80.67
C GLY A 113 -48.76 -8.25 79.28
N SER A 114 -47.48 -8.57 79.14
CA SER A 114 -46.76 -8.36 77.90
C SER A 114 -45.95 -9.58 77.47
N ALA A 115 -45.64 -9.64 76.17
CA ALA A 115 -44.65 -10.52 75.59
C ALA A 115 -43.71 -9.74 74.67
N THR A 116 -42.45 -10.16 74.62
CA THR A 116 -41.43 -9.53 73.77
C THR A 116 -41.34 -10.27 72.43
N VAL A 117 -41.62 -9.59 71.33
CA VAL A 117 -41.47 -10.15 69.98
C VAL A 117 -40.23 -9.54 69.34
N SER A 118 -39.22 -10.39 69.12
CA SER A 118 -37.96 -10.04 68.45
C SER A 118 -38.05 -10.45 66.98
N VAL A 119 -37.77 -9.52 66.08
CA VAL A 119 -37.74 -9.74 64.63
C VAL A 119 -36.30 -9.56 64.14
N ALA A 120 -35.73 -10.62 63.62
CA ALA A 120 -34.37 -10.63 63.08
C ALA A 120 -34.33 -11.51 61.83
N GLN A 121 -34.52 -10.88 60.66
CA GLN A 121 -34.44 -11.53 59.36
C GLN A 121 -33.17 -12.39 59.24
N ARG A 122 -33.36 -13.64 58.82
CA ARG A 122 -32.27 -14.55 58.45
C ARG A 122 -32.35 -14.84 56.97
N ALA A 123 -31.20 -14.78 56.28
CA ALA A 123 -31.11 -15.20 54.90
C ALA A 123 -31.53 -16.69 54.78
N SER A 124 -32.44 -16.97 53.85
CA SER A 124 -32.92 -18.31 53.49
C SER A 124 -32.63 -18.62 52.02
N ALA A 125 -32.42 -17.60 51.19
CA ALA A 125 -31.94 -17.70 49.82
C ALA A 125 -30.94 -16.56 49.54
N VAL A 126 -30.02 -16.79 48.61
CA VAL A 126 -29.15 -15.76 48.02
C VAL A 126 -29.19 -15.93 46.51
N THR A 127 -29.45 -14.85 45.78
CA THR A 127 -29.34 -14.80 44.32
C THR A 127 -28.13 -13.98 43.91
N VAL A 128 -27.46 -14.39 42.83
CA VAL A 128 -26.35 -13.67 42.19
C VAL A 128 -26.80 -13.26 40.79
N SER A 129 -26.39 -12.08 40.33
CA SER A 129 -26.78 -11.52 39.03
C SER A 129 -25.62 -10.75 38.38
N PRO A 130 -25.33 -10.94 37.07
CA PRO A 130 -25.91 -11.95 36.19
C PRO A 130 -25.64 -13.38 36.68
N ALA A 131 -26.52 -14.33 36.30
CA ALA A 131 -26.45 -15.73 36.74
C ALA A 131 -25.51 -16.59 35.87
N ALA A 132 -25.24 -16.16 34.64
CA ALA A 132 -24.20 -16.71 33.79
C ALA A 132 -23.72 -15.63 32.82
N ASP A 133 -22.43 -15.66 32.46
CA ASP A 133 -21.83 -14.71 31.51
C ASP A 133 -20.59 -15.30 30.80
N THR A 134 -20.14 -14.66 29.73
CA THR A 134 -18.90 -15.01 29.01
C THR A 134 -17.96 -13.79 28.94
N LEU A 135 -16.78 -13.93 29.54
CA LEU A 135 -15.83 -12.85 29.74
C LEU A 135 -14.49 -13.19 29.06
N VAL A 136 -13.79 -12.22 28.48
CA VAL A 136 -12.44 -12.47 27.96
C VAL A 136 -11.42 -12.34 29.08
N ALA A 137 -10.37 -13.17 29.08
CA ALA A 137 -9.29 -13.05 30.06
C ALA A 137 -8.67 -11.64 30.03
N GLY A 138 -8.54 -11.02 31.20
CA GLY A 138 -8.15 -9.62 31.39
C GLY A 138 -9.31 -8.66 31.68
N ASP A 139 -10.55 -9.00 31.31
CA ASP A 139 -11.73 -8.16 31.58
C ASP A 139 -12.32 -8.37 32.98
N THR A 140 -13.23 -7.47 33.37
CA THR A 140 -13.92 -7.51 34.67
C THR A 140 -15.44 -7.47 34.52
N LEU A 141 -16.12 -8.16 35.44
CA LEU A 141 -17.59 -8.22 35.53
C LEU A 141 -17.98 -8.00 37.00
N ARG A 142 -18.85 -7.03 37.28
CA ARG A 142 -19.38 -6.85 38.65
C ARG A 142 -20.67 -7.65 38.82
N LEU A 143 -20.60 -8.66 39.67
CA LEU A 143 -21.77 -9.41 40.13
C LEU A 143 -22.43 -8.68 41.30
N GLY A 144 -23.75 -8.67 41.32
CA GLY A 144 -24.56 -8.27 42.48
C GLY A 144 -25.10 -9.49 43.20
N ALA A 145 -25.15 -9.45 44.53
CA ALA A 145 -25.79 -10.48 45.37
C ALA A 145 -26.96 -9.87 46.15
N VAL A 146 -28.06 -10.64 46.29
CA VAL A 146 -29.22 -10.26 47.11
C VAL A 146 -29.60 -11.43 48.00
N ALA A 147 -29.65 -11.19 49.31
CA ALA A 147 -30.13 -12.15 50.30
C ALA A 147 -31.62 -11.92 50.53
N ALA A 148 -32.40 -13.00 50.58
CA ALA A 148 -33.82 -12.97 50.88
C ALA A 148 -34.14 -13.89 52.07
N ASP A 149 -35.10 -13.49 52.90
CA ASP A 149 -35.61 -14.31 54.00
C ASP A 149 -36.53 -15.43 53.53
N ALA A 150 -37.03 -16.25 54.47
CA ALA A 150 -37.87 -17.41 54.15
C ALA A 150 -39.21 -17.06 53.45
N ASN A 151 -39.63 -15.79 53.49
CA ASN A 151 -40.82 -15.28 52.80
C ASN A 151 -40.47 -14.50 51.52
N GLY A 152 -39.19 -14.45 51.13
CA GLY A 152 -38.72 -13.79 49.91
C GLY A 152 -38.45 -12.29 50.05
N HIS A 153 -38.55 -11.70 51.24
CA HIS A 153 -38.23 -10.28 51.43
C HIS A 153 -36.71 -10.08 51.51
N PRO A 154 -36.14 -8.99 50.95
CA PRO A 154 -34.71 -8.73 50.99
C PRO A 154 -34.24 -8.51 52.43
N VAL A 155 -33.09 -9.09 52.78
CA VAL A 155 -32.43 -8.90 54.07
C VAL A 155 -31.50 -7.68 53.97
N ALA A 156 -31.98 -6.53 54.45
CA ALA A 156 -31.23 -5.28 54.37
C ALA A 156 -29.96 -5.33 55.23
N GLY A 157 -28.82 -4.90 54.67
CA GLY A 157 -27.52 -4.93 55.36
C GLY A 157 -26.83 -6.30 55.41
N ALA A 158 -27.27 -7.27 54.60
CA ALA A 158 -26.55 -8.54 54.46
C ALA A 158 -25.16 -8.33 53.82
N GLU A 159 -24.11 -8.67 54.56
CA GLU A 159 -22.74 -8.75 54.05
C GLU A 159 -22.52 -10.12 53.35
N PHE A 160 -21.76 -10.12 52.26
CA PHE A 160 -21.47 -11.33 51.47
C PHE A 160 -19.97 -11.63 51.46
N SER A 161 -19.63 -12.89 51.68
CA SER A 161 -18.31 -13.43 51.36
C SER A 161 -18.34 -13.99 49.94
N TRP A 162 -17.38 -13.58 49.11
CA TRP A 162 -17.26 -14.02 47.73
C TRP A 162 -16.15 -15.05 47.57
N ALA A 163 -16.37 -16.06 46.72
CA ALA A 163 -15.36 -17.06 46.38
C ALA A 163 -15.53 -17.59 44.95
N SER A 164 -14.41 -17.84 44.27
CA SER A 164 -14.34 -18.52 42.97
C SER A 164 -14.02 -20.00 43.15
N SER A 165 -14.60 -20.87 42.32
CA SER A 165 -14.25 -22.29 42.27
C SER A 165 -12.84 -22.56 41.73
N ASP A 166 -12.32 -21.67 40.87
CA ASP A 166 -10.99 -21.76 40.28
C ASP A 166 -10.38 -20.36 40.07
N THR A 167 -9.41 -20.01 40.92
CA THR A 167 -8.71 -18.72 40.87
C THR A 167 -7.66 -18.60 39.76
N SER A 168 -7.36 -19.68 39.03
CA SER A 168 -6.57 -19.63 37.80
C SER A 168 -7.42 -19.28 36.57
N VAL A 169 -8.75 -19.49 36.65
CA VAL A 169 -9.72 -19.10 35.63
C VAL A 169 -10.29 -17.70 35.93
N ALA A 170 -10.79 -17.46 37.14
CA ALA A 170 -11.34 -16.15 37.53
C ALA A 170 -11.15 -15.86 39.02
N VAL A 171 -10.82 -14.61 39.37
CA VAL A 171 -10.75 -14.12 40.76
C VAL A 171 -11.87 -13.13 41.04
N VAL A 172 -12.31 -13.02 42.29
CA VAL A 172 -13.38 -12.10 42.73
C VAL A 172 -12.94 -11.31 43.97
N ASP A 173 -13.27 -10.02 44.03
CA ASP A 173 -13.02 -9.16 45.20
C ASP A 173 -14.16 -9.22 46.24
N ASP A 174 -13.93 -8.67 47.43
CA ASP A 174 -14.92 -8.61 48.53
C ASP A 174 -16.20 -7.82 48.15
N ALA A 175 -16.18 -7.06 47.05
CA ALA A 175 -17.30 -6.28 46.53
C ALA A 175 -17.99 -6.95 45.31
N GLY A 176 -17.64 -8.18 44.96
CA GLY A 176 -18.23 -8.92 43.83
C GLY A 176 -17.71 -8.51 42.45
N LEU A 177 -16.58 -7.81 42.34
CA LEU A 177 -15.90 -7.59 41.07
C LEU A 177 -15.10 -8.83 40.70
N VAL A 178 -15.53 -9.52 39.67
CA VAL A 178 -14.80 -10.64 39.08
C VAL A 178 -13.82 -10.11 38.03
N THR A 179 -12.62 -10.70 37.97
CA THR A 179 -11.63 -10.51 36.90
C THR A 179 -11.33 -11.85 36.25
N GLY A 180 -11.42 -11.93 34.91
CA GLY A 180 -11.03 -13.12 34.15
C GLY A 180 -9.50 -13.25 34.10
N VAL A 181 -8.97 -14.42 34.48
CA VAL A 181 -7.51 -14.67 34.59
C VAL A 181 -7.02 -15.60 33.49
N GLY A 182 -7.73 -16.70 33.23
CA GLY A 182 -7.35 -17.74 32.29
C GLY A 182 -8.56 -18.41 31.66
N ALA A 183 -8.40 -18.97 30.46
CA ALA A 183 -9.52 -19.57 29.74
C ALA A 183 -10.00 -20.88 30.41
N GLY A 184 -11.31 -21.00 30.63
CA GLY A 184 -11.91 -22.11 31.37
C GLY A 184 -13.33 -21.79 31.83
N GLN A 185 -13.81 -22.52 32.84
CA GLN A 185 -15.08 -22.24 33.51
C GLN A 185 -14.85 -22.10 35.03
N ALA A 186 -15.50 -21.12 35.65
CA ALA A 186 -15.45 -20.88 37.08
C ALA A 186 -16.85 -20.52 37.61
N GLU A 187 -17.25 -21.17 38.70
CA GLU A 187 -18.45 -20.82 39.45
C GLU A 187 -18.05 -19.76 40.49
N ILE A 188 -18.71 -18.60 40.45
CA ILE A 188 -18.56 -17.56 41.47
C ILE A 188 -19.70 -17.67 42.46
N THR A 189 -19.36 -17.72 43.74
CA THR A 189 -20.32 -17.89 44.83
C THR A 189 -20.34 -16.65 45.73
N ALA A 190 -21.53 -16.27 46.18
CA ALA A 190 -21.75 -15.27 47.22
C ALA A 190 -22.43 -15.94 48.40
N SER A 191 -21.86 -15.86 49.61
CA SER A 191 -22.40 -16.53 50.79
C SER A 191 -22.60 -15.59 51.98
N THR A 192 -23.76 -15.72 52.63
CA THR A 192 -24.09 -15.01 53.88
C THR A 192 -24.90 -15.92 54.80
N ALA A 193 -24.64 -15.87 56.11
CA ALA A 193 -25.27 -16.70 57.14
C ALA A 193 -25.31 -18.23 56.86
N GLY A 194 -24.43 -18.75 56.00
CA GLY A 194 -24.39 -20.16 55.57
C GLY A 194 -25.23 -20.51 54.32
N VAL A 195 -25.90 -19.52 53.70
CA VAL A 195 -26.63 -19.68 52.44
C VAL A 195 -25.78 -19.18 51.27
N THR A 196 -25.69 -19.95 50.18
CA THR A 196 -24.89 -19.63 48.99
C THR A 196 -25.75 -19.34 47.76
N GLY A 197 -25.53 -18.20 47.11
CA GLY A 197 -25.91 -17.96 45.71
C GLY A 197 -24.72 -18.24 44.78
N ARG A 198 -24.97 -18.49 43.49
CA ARG A 198 -23.99 -18.95 42.51
C ARG A 198 -24.21 -18.29 41.14
N ALA A 199 -23.15 -18.08 40.38
CA ALA A 199 -23.18 -17.67 38.98
C ALA A 199 -22.06 -18.36 38.19
N ASP A 200 -22.38 -18.90 37.02
CA ASP A 200 -21.45 -19.67 36.18
C ASP A 200 -20.79 -18.78 35.12
N LEU A 201 -19.46 -18.65 35.16
CA LEU A 201 -18.71 -17.84 34.20
C LEU A 201 -17.86 -18.71 33.29
N THR A 202 -17.96 -18.47 31.98
CA THR A 202 -17.03 -19.02 30.98
C THR A 202 -16.03 -17.94 30.61
N ILE A 203 -14.75 -18.18 30.87
CA ILE A 203 -13.66 -17.27 30.51
C ILE A 203 -13.04 -17.76 29.20
N VAL A 204 -12.95 -16.89 28.20
CA VAL A 204 -12.34 -17.19 26.90
C VAL A 204 -10.99 -16.48 26.74
N ALA A 205 -10.06 -17.10 26.03
CA ALA A 205 -8.83 -16.43 25.63
C ALA A 205 -9.14 -15.35 24.57
N PRO A 206 -8.42 -14.23 24.52
CA PRO A 206 -8.51 -13.28 23.42
C PRO A 206 -7.96 -13.95 22.14
N ALA A 207 -8.76 -14.01 21.09
CA ALA A 207 -8.47 -14.74 19.85
C ALA A 207 -8.67 -13.85 18.62
N PRO A 208 -7.73 -13.85 17.66
CA PRO A 208 -7.82 -13.01 16.47
C PRO A 208 -9.05 -13.39 15.65
N THR A 209 -9.93 -12.41 15.43
CA THR A 209 -11.24 -12.58 14.80
C THR A 209 -11.34 -11.79 13.50
N THR A 210 -10.69 -10.62 13.40
CA THR A 210 -10.54 -9.89 12.14
C THR A 210 -9.10 -9.40 11.95
N VAL A 211 -8.65 -9.33 10.71
CA VAL A 211 -7.41 -8.65 10.30
C VAL A 211 -7.77 -7.61 9.24
N THR A 212 -7.33 -6.38 9.41
CA THR A 212 -7.52 -5.30 8.44
C THR A 212 -6.16 -4.84 7.92
N VAL A 213 -5.94 -4.90 6.61
CA VAL A 213 -4.70 -4.46 5.98
C VAL A 213 -4.85 -2.99 5.53
N ALA A 214 -3.80 -2.20 5.75
CA ALA A 214 -3.75 -0.79 5.37
C ALA A 214 -2.39 -0.43 4.74
N PRO A 215 -2.34 0.22 3.57
CA PRO A 215 -3.47 0.44 2.65
C PRO A 215 -4.07 -0.88 2.12
N ASP A 216 -5.31 -0.83 1.67
CA ASP A 216 -6.02 -1.95 1.01
C ASP A 216 -5.61 -2.13 -0.47
N THR A 217 -4.98 -1.10 -1.04
CA THR A 217 -4.59 -1.00 -2.44
C THR A 217 -3.24 -0.31 -2.56
N VAL A 218 -2.36 -0.86 -3.40
CA VAL A 218 -1.02 -0.32 -3.69
C VAL A 218 -0.78 -0.34 -5.19
N THR A 219 -0.29 0.78 -5.73
CA THR A 219 0.25 0.84 -7.11
C THR A 219 1.75 1.08 -7.07
N LEU A 220 2.51 0.19 -7.70
CA LEU A 220 3.96 0.33 -7.91
C LEU A 220 4.20 0.58 -9.41
N THR A 221 5.16 1.44 -9.77
CA THR A 221 5.40 1.89 -11.15
C THR A 221 6.82 1.60 -11.66
N ALA A 222 7.67 0.99 -10.84
CA ALA A 222 9.00 0.50 -11.23
C ALA A 222 9.31 -0.83 -10.53
N LEU A 223 10.06 -1.71 -11.19
CA LEU A 223 10.49 -2.98 -10.60
C LEU A 223 11.47 -2.72 -9.45
N GLY A 224 11.38 -3.50 -8.37
CA GLY A 224 12.12 -3.25 -7.13
C GLY A 224 11.61 -2.07 -6.28
N GLN A 225 10.57 -1.34 -6.70
CA GLN A 225 9.91 -0.35 -5.83
C GLN A 225 9.23 -1.05 -4.66
N THR A 226 9.23 -0.42 -3.48
CA THR A 226 8.63 -0.97 -2.26
C THR A 226 7.45 -0.15 -1.74
N ALA A 227 6.58 -0.82 -0.98
CA ALA A 227 5.52 -0.21 -0.19
C ALA A 227 5.31 -0.99 1.11
N GLN A 228 5.08 -0.27 2.22
CA GLN A 228 4.81 -0.88 3.52
C GLN A 228 3.31 -1.09 3.72
N LEU A 229 2.91 -2.35 3.95
CA LEU A 229 1.57 -2.67 4.46
C LEU A 229 1.61 -2.80 5.98
N TYR A 230 0.49 -2.48 6.63
CA TYR A 230 0.26 -2.68 8.06
C TYR A 230 -0.97 -3.57 8.24
N ALA A 231 -0.99 -4.37 9.29
CA ALA A 231 -2.12 -5.23 9.64
C ALA A 231 -2.60 -4.93 11.06
N GLU A 232 -3.85 -4.47 11.19
CA GLU A 232 -4.52 -4.33 12.48
C GLU A 232 -5.31 -5.61 12.77
N VAL A 233 -4.96 -6.32 13.84
CA VAL A 233 -5.64 -7.53 14.29
C VAL A 233 -6.57 -7.20 15.45
N ARG A 234 -7.82 -7.69 15.42
CA ARG A 234 -8.79 -7.47 16.51
C ARG A 234 -9.34 -8.77 17.09
N ASP A 235 -9.62 -8.73 18.39
CA ASP A 235 -10.21 -9.84 19.15
C ASP A 235 -11.72 -9.98 18.93
N GLN A 236 -12.33 -11.01 19.53
CA GLN A 236 -13.76 -11.31 19.42
C GLN A 236 -14.71 -10.22 19.96
N ILE A 237 -14.21 -9.21 20.67
CA ILE A 237 -14.99 -8.03 21.11
C ILE A 237 -14.48 -6.72 20.46
N GLY A 238 -13.65 -6.82 19.43
CA GLY A 238 -13.22 -5.70 18.58
C GLY A 238 -12.04 -4.89 19.12
N ARG A 239 -11.33 -5.34 20.17
CA ARG A 239 -10.12 -4.68 20.68
C ARG A 239 -8.91 -5.02 19.81
N VAL A 240 -7.99 -4.08 19.65
CA VAL A 240 -6.73 -4.31 18.93
C VAL A 240 -5.81 -5.23 19.74
N MET A 241 -5.27 -6.25 19.09
CA MET A 241 -4.37 -7.25 19.69
C MET A 241 -2.91 -6.85 19.46
N GLU A 242 -2.36 -5.99 20.34
CA GLU A 242 -0.96 -5.56 20.23
C GLU A 242 0.03 -6.73 20.39
N GLY A 243 1.11 -6.71 19.61
CA GLY A 243 2.20 -7.70 19.69
C GLY A 243 1.88 -9.11 19.18
N ILE A 244 0.67 -9.38 18.69
CA ILE A 244 0.33 -10.67 18.09
C ILE A 244 1.14 -10.90 16.79
N ARG A 245 1.51 -12.16 16.52
CA ARG A 245 2.15 -12.51 15.26
C ARG A 245 1.16 -12.41 14.10
N VAL A 246 1.52 -11.61 13.11
CA VAL A 246 0.98 -11.65 11.76
C VAL A 246 1.96 -12.41 10.86
N SER A 247 1.44 -13.24 9.96
CA SER A 247 2.21 -13.82 8.84
C SER A 247 1.71 -13.25 7.52
N TRP A 248 2.64 -12.84 6.66
CA TRP A 248 2.36 -12.26 5.35
C TRP A 248 2.63 -13.28 4.23
N SER A 249 1.84 -13.23 3.15
CA SER A 249 2.06 -14.01 1.94
C SER A 249 1.60 -13.26 0.68
N SER A 250 2.20 -13.59 -0.46
CA SER A 250 1.75 -13.11 -1.79
C SER A 250 1.08 -14.25 -2.55
N ALA A 251 -0.03 -13.97 -3.22
CA ALA A 251 -0.71 -14.92 -4.10
C ALA A 251 0.10 -15.24 -5.36
N ASP A 252 0.86 -14.26 -5.87
CA ASP A 252 1.80 -14.41 -6.98
C ASP A 252 3.11 -13.65 -6.69
N THR A 253 4.15 -14.41 -6.37
CA THR A 253 5.51 -13.91 -6.07
C THR A 253 6.29 -13.48 -7.31
N THR A 254 5.79 -13.74 -8.52
CA THR A 254 6.37 -13.21 -9.77
C THR A 254 5.95 -11.78 -10.04
N VAL A 255 4.79 -11.34 -9.51
CA VAL A 255 4.32 -9.95 -9.56
C VAL A 255 4.89 -9.13 -8.39
N ALA A 256 4.69 -9.58 -7.16
CA ALA A 256 5.24 -8.91 -5.97
C ALA A 256 5.54 -9.89 -4.83
N VAL A 257 6.62 -9.61 -4.10
CA VAL A 257 7.01 -10.35 -2.89
C VAL A 257 6.75 -9.51 -1.64
N VAL A 258 6.50 -10.15 -0.50
CA VAL A 258 6.31 -9.50 0.80
C VAL A 258 7.21 -10.16 1.85
N ASP A 259 7.78 -9.37 2.75
CA ASP A 259 8.62 -9.87 3.84
C ASP A 259 7.83 -10.12 5.15
N SER A 260 8.51 -10.56 6.21
CA SER A 260 7.89 -10.81 7.52
C SER A 260 7.40 -9.55 8.25
N ALA A 261 7.76 -8.35 7.78
CA ALA A 261 7.34 -7.07 8.33
C ALA A 261 6.18 -6.43 7.53
N GLY A 262 5.75 -7.02 6.42
CA GLY A 262 4.73 -6.46 5.53
C GLY A 262 5.28 -5.49 4.48
N LEU A 263 6.61 -5.45 4.29
CA LEU A 263 7.23 -4.67 3.22
C LEU A 263 7.08 -5.42 1.89
N VAL A 264 6.25 -4.88 1.01
CA VAL A 264 6.02 -5.38 -0.35
C VAL A 264 7.09 -4.83 -1.28
N THR A 265 7.57 -5.64 -2.22
CA THR A 265 8.52 -5.26 -3.29
C THR A 265 8.01 -5.73 -4.64
N ALA A 266 7.97 -4.85 -5.64
CA ALA A 266 7.64 -5.18 -7.03
C ALA A 266 8.68 -6.14 -7.65
N ALA A 267 8.21 -7.25 -8.21
CA ALA A 267 9.04 -8.28 -8.86
C ALA A 267 8.78 -8.38 -10.37
N GLY A 268 7.56 -8.11 -10.83
CA GLY A 268 7.16 -8.19 -12.24
C GLY A 268 5.82 -7.49 -12.49
N VAL A 269 5.53 -7.17 -13.75
CA VAL A 269 4.30 -6.43 -14.13
C VAL A 269 3.07 -7.34 -14.02
N GLY A 270 2.03 -6.87 -13.34
CA GLY A 270 0.79 -7.61 -13.13
C GLY A 270 -0.03 -7.07 -11.96
N GLU A 271 -0.94 -7.89 -11.45
CA GLU A 271 -1.72 -7.62 -10.24
C GLU A 271 -1.72 -8.87 -9.36
N THR A 272 -1.58 -8.70 -8.05
CA THR A 272 -1.50 -9.79 -7.07
C THR A 272 -2.10 -9.36 -5.74
N THR A 273 -2.54 -10.33 -4.94
CA THR A 273 -3.06 -10.09 -3.59
C THR A 273 -1.99 -10.42 -2.55
N ILE A 274 -1.78 -9.51 -1.60
CA ILE A 274 -0.98 -9.74 -0.41
C ILE A 274 -1.92 -10.00 0.76
N ALA A 275 -1.79 -11.17 1.39
CA ALA A 275 -2.58 -11.56 2.55
C ALA A 275 -1.79 -11.41 3.85
N ALA A 276 -2.47 -10.91 4.89
CA ALA A 276 -2.05 -10.95 6.28
C ALA A 276 -2.93 -11.95 7.04
N MET A 277 -2.31 -12.83 7.83
CA MET A 277 -3.03 -13.83 8.63
C MET A 277 -2.57 -13.80 10.09
N SER A 278 -3.52 -14.00 11.02
CA SER A 278 -3.23 -14.20 12.44
C SER A 278 -4.27 -15.18 13.01
N GLY A 279 -3.81 -16.36 13.43
CA GLY A 279 -4.73 -17.48 13.69
C GLY A 279 -5.51 -17.85 12.43
N ASP A 280 -6.82 -18.06 12.58
CA ASP A 280 -7.74 -18.33 11.46
C ASP A 280 -8.27 -17.05 10.77
N ALA A 281 -7.96 -15.86 11.31
CA ALA A 281 -8.39 -14.58 10.75
C ALA A 281 -7.41 -14.08 9.69
N SER A 282 -7.94 -13.59 8.56
CA SER A 282 -7.18 -13.02 7.46
C SER A 282 -7.70 -11.67 7.00
N GLY A 283 -6.84 -10.91 6.33
CA GLY A 283 -7.12 -9.66 5.64
C GLY A 283 -6.19 -9.52 4.44
N GLU A 284 -6.61 -8.75 3.43
CA GLU A 284 -5.95 -8.72 2.12
C GLU A 284 -5.77 -7.28 1.62
N ALA A 285 -4.74 -7.07 0.81
CA ALA A 285 -4.53 -5.86 0.02
C ALA A 285 -4.14 -6.21 -1.43
N VAL A 286 -4.65 -5.44 -2.39
CA VAL A 286 -4.35 -5.61 -3.83
C VAL A 286 -3.11 -4.79 -4.18
N VAL A 287 -2.15 -5.42 -4.86
CA VAL A 287 -0.91 -4.79 -5.34
C VAL A 287 -0.86 -4.88 -6.86
N THR A 288 -1.06 -3.74 -7.51
CA THR A 288 -0.90 -3.59 -8.96
C THR A 288 0.50 -3.08 -9.26
N VAL A 289 1.30 -3.86 -9.99
CA VAL A 289 2.64 -3.50 -10.44
C VAL A 289 2.60 -3.15 -11.91
N MET A 290 2.85 -1.89 -12.21
CA MET A 290 3.10 -1.36 -13.55
C MET A 290 4.61 -1.10 -13.72
N GLN A 291 5.07 -1.01 -14.96
CA GLN A 291 6.41 -0.52 -15.26
C GLN A 291 6.30 0.72 -16.16
N SER A 292 6.47 1.89 -15.57
CA SER A 292 6.44 3.18 -16.25
C SER A 292 7.85 3.59 -16.68
N VAL A 293 8.00 4.09 -17.90
CA VAL A 293 9.29 4.57 -18.40
C VAL A 293 9.69 5.84 -17.65
N GLY A 294 10.81 5.79 -16.94
CA GLY A 294 11.42 6.93 -16.25
C GLY A 294 12.54 7.60 -17.05
N SER A 295 13.22 6.86 -17.93
CA SER A 295 14.26 7.39 -18.83
C SER A 295 14.33 6.62 -20.15
N VAL A 296 14.89 7.27 -21.18
CA VAL A 296 15.17 6.66 -22.49
C VAL A 296 16.61 6.96 -22.88
N VAL A 297 17.33 5.95 -23.35
CA VAL A 297 18.69 6.06 -23.91
C VAL A 297 18.61 5.81 -25.42
N VAL A 298 19.34 6.60 -26.20
CA VAL A 298 19.46 6.42 -27.66
C VAL A 298 20.91 6.08 -28.01
N SER A 299 21.11 5.13 -28.92
CA SER A 299 22.42 4.63 -29.32
C SER A 299 22.55 4.57 -30.85
N PRO A 300 23.69 5.01 -31.44
CA PRO A 300 24.73 5.85 -30.83
C PRO A 300 24.18 7.21 -30.35
N ALA A 301 24.81 7.81 -29.33
CA ALA A 301 24.42 9.11 -28.79
C ALA A 301 24.88 10.30 -29.66
N ALA A 302 25.83 10.09 -30.56
CA ALA A 302 26.15 11.02 -31.64
C ALA A 302 26.81 10.25 -32.80
N ASP A 303 26.63 10.70 -34.04
CA ASP A 303 27.26 10.12 -35.23
C ASP A 303 27.39 11.13 -36.39
N THR A 304 28.24 10.83 -37.38
CA THR A 304 28.45 11.66 -38.60
C THR A 304 28.28 10.80 -39.85
N ILE A 305 27.35 11.21 -40.73
CA ILE A 305 26.98 10.47 -41.95
C ILE A 305 27.01 11.38 -43.19
N ALA A 306 27.23 10.83 -44.39
CA ALA A 306 27.25 11.64 -45.61
C ALA A 306 25.82 11.92 -46.13
N PRO A 307 25.61 12.96 -46.97
CA PRO A 307 24.33 13.16 -47.63
C PRO A 307 23.87 11.92 -48.40
N SER A 308 22.58 11.56 -48.28
CA SER A 308 21.97 10.31 -48.78
C SER A 308 22.31 9.01 -48.05
N ASP A 309 23.20 9.02 -47.04
CA ASP A 309 23.40 7.85 -46.17
C ASP A 309 22.22 7.66 -45.20
N THR A 310 22.15 6.48 -44.58
CA THR A 310 21.18 6.18 -43.53
C THR A 310 21.85 5.53 -42.32
N LEU A 311 21.35 5.85 -41.13
CA LEU A 311 21.81 5.32 -39.84
C LEU A 311 20.63 4.73 -39.08
N ARG A 312 20.78 3.53 -38.52
CA ARG A 312 19.84 2.99 -37.54
C ARG A 312 20.21 3.53 -36.17
N LEU A 313 19.30 4.27 -35.54
CA LEU A 313 19.35 4.49 -34.10
C LEU A 313 18.54 3.42 -33.38
N GLU A 314 19.07 2.98 -32.24
CA GLU A 314 18.37 2.11 -31.29
C GLU A 314 17.95 2.95 -30.07
N ALA A 315 16.82 2.60 -29.47
CA ALA A 315 16.34 3.24 -28.24
C ALA A 315 15.99 2.18 -27.19
N GLU A 316 16.40 2.41 -25.96
CA GLU A 316 16.08 1.58 -24.80
C GLU A 316 15.39 2.41 -23.73
N ALA A 317 14.34 1.86 -23.13
CA ALA A 317 13.55 2.48 -22.07
C ALA A 317 13.88 1.83 -20.73
N PHE A 318 13.97 2.62 -19.66
CA PHE A 318 14.23 2.16 -18.30
C PHE A 318 13.25 2.80 -17.32
N ASP A 319 12.83 2.04 -16.30
CA ASP A 319 11.98 2.55 -15.22
C ASP A 319 12.76 3.42 -14.21
N ALA A 320 12.06 3.95 -13.21
CA ALA A 320 12.66 4.84 -12.20
C ALA A 320 13.78 4.18 -11.36
N ASN A 321 13.88 2.85 -11.35
CA ASN A 321 14.92 2.09 -10.66
C ASN A 321 16.00 1.55 -11.62
N GLY A 322 15.91 1.86 -12.92
CA GLY A 322 16.88 1.46 -13.93
C GLY A 322 16.67 0.07 -14.54
N HIS A 323 15.53 -0.58 -14.30
CA HIS A 323 15.20 -1.83 -15.01
C HIS A 323 14.66 -1.52 -16.40
N ARG A 324 15.06 -2.33 -17.40
CA ARG A 324 14.60 -2.19 -18.79
C ARG A 324 13.09 -2.37 -18.89
N VAL A 325 12.42 -1.53 -19.68
CA VAL A 325 10.98 -1.62 -19.97
C VAL A 325 10.78 -2.29 -21.32
N ASP A 326 10.61 -3.60 -21.30
CA ASP A 326 10.49 -4.39 -22.53
C ASP A 326 9.18 -4.08 -23.28
N GLY A 327 9.27 -3.99 -24.61
CA GLY A 327 8.13 -3.65 -25.48
C GLY A 327 7.74 -2.16 -25.50
N ALA A 328 8.49 -1.28 -24.81
CA ALA A 328 8.29 0.16 -24.89
C ALA A 328 8.23 0.67 -26.35
N GLN A 329 7.27 1.55 -26.62
CA GLN A 329 7.10 2.19 -27.93
C GLN A 329 7.75 3.57 -27.93
N PHE A 330 8.35 3.96 -29.05
CA PHE A 330 9.14 5.19 -29.17
C PHE A 330 8.60 6.09 -30.29
N ASP A 331 8.16 7.29 -29.92
CA ASP A 331 7.86 8.36 -30.87
C ASP A 331 9.17 9.08 -31.25
N TRP A 332 9.56 8.94 -32.51
CA TRP A 332 10.80 9.49 -33.07
C TRP A 332 10.57 10.85 -33.73
N SER A 333 11.50 11.80 -33.51
CA SER A 333 11.47 13.14 -34.10
C SER A 333 12.86 13.69 -34.39
N SER A 334 12.96 14.69 -35.27
CA SER A 334 14.20 15.39 -35.64
C SER A 334 14.01 16.90 -35.48
N SER A 335 14.94 17.60 -34.82
CA SER A 335 14.88 19.06 -34.65
C SER A 335 14.99 19.83 -35.97
N ALA A 336 15.66 19.25 -36.98
CA ALA A 336 15.83 19.83 -38.30
C ALA A 336 15.67 18.76 -39.41
N VAL A 337 14.41 18.51 -39.81
CA VAL A 337 14.02 17.60 -40.92
C VAL A 337 14.53 17.99 -42.31
N SER A 338 15.24 19.12 -42.41
CA SER A 338 16.02 19.57 -43.57
C SER A 338 17.47 19.04 -43.58
N VAL A 339 18.02 18.70 -42.41
CA VAL A 339 19.37 18.13 -42.24
C VAL A 339 19.28 16.61 -42.30
N ALA A 340 18.51 16.00 -41.40
CA ALA A 340 18.21 14.58 -41.41
C ALA A 340 16.78 14.30 -40.91
N ARG A 341 16.17 13.25 -41.46
CA ARG A 341 14.81 12.79 -41.12
C ARG A 341 14.89 11.45 -40.40
N VAL A 342 13.96 11.17 -39.50
CA VAL A 342 13.84 9.88 -38.81
C VAL A 342 12.46 9.30 -39.07
N ASP A 343 12.35 7.98 -39.23
CA ASP A 343 11.08 7.26 -39.30
C ASP A 343 10.67 6.67 -37.94
N GLY A 344 9.44 6.13 -37.84
CA GLY A 344 8.91 5.52 -36.61
C GLY A 344 9.63 4.25 -36.15
N SER A 345 10.68 3.81 -36.84
CA SER A 345 11.55 2.69 -36.45
C SER A 345 12.96 3.15 -36.04
N GLY A 346 13.24 4.46 -36.01
CA GLY A 346 14.57 4.99 -35.71
C GLY A 346 15.54 4.96 -36.90
N LEU A 347 15.06 4.77 -38.14
CA LEU A 347 15.92 4.94 -39.32
C LEU A 347 16.10 6.42 -39.62
N VAL A 348 17.31 6.92 -39.42
CA VAL A 348 17.72 8.27 -39.80
C VAL A 348 18.20 8.25 -41.26
N ALA A 349 17.76 9.22 -42.06
CA ALA A 349 18.20 9.45 -43.43
C ALA A 349 18.75 10.87 -43.58
N ALA A 350 19.96 11.00 -44.10
CA ALA A 350 20.62 12.27 -44.34
C ALA A 350 20.02 13.00 -45.56
N VAL A 351 19.77 14.31 -45.43
CA VAL A 351 19.12 15.15 -46.45
C VAL A 351 20.04 16.27 -46.93
N ALA A 352 20.66 17.01 -46.02
CA ALA A 352 21.58 18.10 -46.34
C ALA A 352 22.57 18.33 -45.19
N GLU A 353 23.69 18.98 -45.48
CA GLU A 353 24.77 19.23 -44.51
C GLU A 353 24.32 20.12 -43.32
N GLY A 354 24.87 19.85 -42.14
CA GLY A 354 24.52 20.49 -40.87
C GLY A 354 24.29 19.48 -39.74
N THR A 355 23.88 19.94 -38.56
CA THR A 355 23.66 19.09 -37.38
C THR A 355 22.19 19.14 -36.94
N THR A 356 21.65 18.01 -36.47
CA THR A 356 20.28 17.89 -35.94
C THR A 356 20.23 16.93 -34.74
N THR A 357 19.39 17.23 -33.76
CA THR A 357 19.08 16.31 -32.67
C THR A 357 17.93 15.41 -33.07
N ILE A 358 18.16 14.09 -33.07
CA ILE A 358 17.13 13.07 -33.17
C ILE A 358 16.69 12.70 -31.75
N THR A 359 15.38 12.65 -31.50
CA THR A 359 14.81 12.39 -30.17
C THR A 359 13.85 11.20 -30.23
N ALA A 360 14.05 10.22 -29.35
CA ALA A 360 13.09 9.16 -29.06
C ALA A 360 12.33 9.53 -27.77
N THR A 361 11.00 9.48 -27.81
CA THR A 361 10.11 9.77 -26.67
C THR A 361 9.31 8.51 -26.30
N ALA A 362 9.23 8.17 -25.02
CA ALA A 362 8.36 7.10 -24.52
C ALA A 362 7.63 7.59 -23.26
N GLY A 363 6.34 7.92 -23.40
CA GLY A 363 5.62 8.70 -22.39
C GLY A 363 6.23 10.09 -22.23
N ASP A 364 6.48 10.53 -21.00
CA ASP A 364 7.16 11.80 -20.73
C ASP A 364 8.70 11.72 -20.87
N ALA A 365 9.27 10.52 -20.82
CA ALA A 365 10.71 10.28 -20.88
C ALA A 365 11.26 10.43 -22.31
N ARG A 366 12.48 10.96 -22.43
CA ARG A 366 13.14 11.25 -23.72
C ARG A 366 14.62 10.91 -23.69
N GLY A 367 15.11 10.41 -24.82
CA GLY A 367 16.53 10.21 -25.12
C GLY A 367 16.88 10.84 -26.46
N THR A 368 18.12 11.28 -26.63
CA THR A 368 18.55 12.07 -27.79
C THR A 368 19.87 11.58 -28.38
N ALA A 369 20.00 11.67 -29.71
CA ALA A 369 21.26 11.54 -30.43
C ALA A 369 21.55 12.79 -31.28
N GLU A 370 22.81 13.21 -31.35
CA GLU A 370 23.26 14.30 -32.22
C GLU A 370 23.79 13.75 -33.55
N ILE A 371 23.08 14.02 -34.64
CA ILE A 371 23.46 13.57 -35.98
C ILE A 371 24.00 14.75 -36.78
N THR A 372 25.27 14.66 -37.16
CA THR A 372 25.88 15.58 -38.12
C THR A 372 25.88 14.96 -39.52
N VAL A 373 25.46 15.75 -40.50
CA VAL A 373 25.57 15.42 -41.92
C VAL A 373 26.68 16.27 -42.50
N GLU A 374 27.73 15.63 -43.01
CA GLU A 374 28.89 16.31 -43.61
C GLU A 374 29.27 15.60 -44.92
N ASN A 375 29.55 16.37 -45.98
CA ASN A 375 30.04 15.79 -47.22
C ASN A 375 31.56 15.57 -47.15
N PRO A 376 32.07 14.33 -47.14
CA PRO A 376 33.50 14.06 -46.99
C PRO A 376 34.37 14.64 -48.13
N ASP A 377 33.77 14.94 -49.28
CA ASP A 377 34.47 15.59 -50.40
C ASP A 377 34.75 17.08 -50.12
N ARG A 378 34.03 17.72 -49.19
CA ARG A 378 34.19 19.13 -48.81
C ARG A 378 35.59 19.40 -48.26
N ALA A 379 36.03 18.61 -47.29
CA ALA A 379 37.36 18.73 -46.69
C ALA A 379 38.49 18.54 -47.74
N VAL A 380 38.27 17.64 -48.71
CA VAL A 380 39.21 17.38 -49.81
C VAL A 380 39.32 18.57 -50.77
N LEU A 381 38.20 19.22 -51.09
CA LEU A 381 38.21 20.46 -51.87
C LEU A 381 38.85 21.63 -51.09
N VAL A 382 38.61 21.74 -49.78
CA VAL A 382 39.30 22.72 -48.92
C VAL A 382 40.82 22.50 -48.94
N ALA A 383 41.28 21.25 -48.93
CA ALA A 383 42.70 20.93 -49.10
C ALA A 383 43.24 21.35 -50.49
N LEU A 384 42.50 21.11 -51.57
CA LEU A 384 42.84 21.59 -52.92
C LEU A 384 42.98 23.12 -52.99
N TYR A 385 42.03 23.84 -52.41
CA TYR A 385 42.03 25.30 -52.34
C TYR A 385 43.28 25.82 -51.60
N ASN A 386 43.54 25.29 -50.41
CA ASN A 386 44.67 25.73 -49.57
C ASN A 386 46.04 25.36 -50.17
N ALA A 387 46.16 24.19 -50.80
CA ALA A 387 47.42 23.71 -51.37
C ALA A 387 47.80 24.39 -52.69
N THR A 388 46.82 24.93 -53.44
CA THR A 388 47.04 25.49 -54.79
C THR A 388 46.78 26.99 -54.90
N ASP A 389 47.01 27.74 -53.81
CA ASP A 389 46.91 29.21 -53.71
C ASP A 389 45.50 29.77 -54.04
N GLY A 390 44.48 29.14 -53.47
CA GLY A 390 43.06 29.48 -53.58
C GLY A 390 42.68 30.97 -53.52
N PRO A 391 43.26 31.79 -52.63
CA PRO A 391 42.96 33.23 -52.55
C PRO A 391 43.32 34.02 -53.81
N ASN A 392 44.24 33.51 -54.64
CA ASN A 392 44.70 34.16 -55.88
C ASN A 392 44.09 33.53 -57.16
N TRP A 393 43.13 32.61 -57.03
CA TRP A 393 42.40 32.08 -58.19
C TRP A 393 41.54 33.14 -58.88
N VAL A 394 41.43 33.05 -60.21
CA VAL A 394 40.63 33.94 -61.06
C VAL A 394 39.12 33.85 -60.75
N ASN A 395 38.65 32.67 -60.33
CA ASN A 395 37.31 32.51 -59.78
C ASN A 395 37.29 31.40 -58.71
N SER A 396 37.02 31.81 -57.48
CA SER A 396 36.86 30.95 -56.29
C SER A 396 35.40 30.99 -55.78
N GLY A 397 34.44 31.30 -56.65
CA GLY A 397 33.02 31.45 -56.29
C GLY A 397 32.46 30.28 -55.48
N ASN A 398 31.94 30.60 -54.30
CA ASN A 398 31.42 29.68 -53.27
C ASN A 398 32.43 28.71 -52.62
N TRP A 399 33.72 28.74 -52.97
CA TRP A 399 34.71 27.95 -52.25
C TRP A 399 34.85 28.44 -50.80
N LEU A 400 35.06 27.49 -49.88
CA LEU A 400 35.05 27.71 -48.43
C LEU A 400 33.70 28.22 -47.86
N THR A 401 32.57 28.05 -48.55
CA THR A 401 31.24 28.39 -48.01
C THR A 401 30.33 27.17 -47.87
N ASP A 402 29.37 27.25 -46.95
CA ASP A 402 28.48 26.15 -46.56
C ASP A 402 27.41 25.81 -47.61
N VAL A 403 27.43 26.45 -48.79
CA VAL A 403 26.53 26.07 -49.87
C VAL A 403 26.87 24.66 -50.40
N PRO A 404 25.90 23.93 -50.98
CA PRO A 404 26.15 22.61 -51.57
C PRO A 404 27.24 22.62 -52.65
N LEU A 405 28.07 21.56 -52.69
CA LEU A 405 29.29 21.52 -53.50
C LEU A 405 29.04 21.67 -55.01
N GLN A 406 27.86 21.29 -55.54
CA GLN A 406 27.50 21.54 -56.95
C GLN A 406 27.37 23.03 -57.33
N ASN A 407 27.35 23.93 -56.33
CA ASN A 407 27.36 25.38 -56.54
C ASN A 407 28.79 25.98 -56.44
N TRP A 408 29.81 25.19 -56.09
CA TRP A 408 31.21 25.65 -56.04
C TRP A 408 31.76 25.77 -57.47
N TYR A 409 32.49 26.86 -57.76
CA TYR A 409 33.00 27.09 -59.11
C TYR A 409 33.90 25.94 -59.59
N GLY A 410 33.61 25.40 -60.77
CA GLY A 410 34.36 24.28 -61.37
C GLY A 410 34.03 22.89 -60.81
N VAL A 411 33.17 22.79 -59.80
CA VAL A 411 32.78 21.50 -59.18
C VAL A 411 31.47 20.99 -59.80
N SER A 412 31.29 19.67 -59.87
CA SER A 412 29.96 19.07 -60.11
C SER A 412 29.83 17.76 -59.35
N THR A 413 28.64 17.49 -58.84
CA THR A 413 28.32 16.28 -58.07
C THR A 413 27.41 15.34 -58.85
N ASP A 414 27.32 14.10 -58.39
CA ASP A 414 26.20 13.22 -58.69
C ASP A 414 24.95 13.59 -57.87
N ALA A 415 23.91 12.75 -57.95
CA ALA A 415 22.63 12.94 -57.27
C ALA A 415 22.67 12.70 -55.75
N THR A 416 23.75 12.11 -55.19
CA THR A 416 23.94 12.01 -53.74
C THR A 416 24.81 13.13 -53.19
N GLY A 417 25.30 14.03 -54.03
CA GLY A 417 26.15 15.16 -53.66
C GLY A 417 27.64 14.84 -53.65
N ARG A 418 28.06 13.65 -54.09
CA ARG A 418 29.49 13.28 -54.18
C ARG A 418 30.12 13.83 -55.45
N VAL A 419 31.36 14.29 -55.37
CA VAL A 419 32.03 15.02 -56.45
C VAL A 419 32.43 14.08 -57.59
N VAL A 420 31.86 14.33 -58.79
CA VAL A 420 32.17 13.59 -60.02
C VAL A 420 33.06 14.38 -60.99
N ARG A 421 33.11 15.71 -60.86
CA ARG A 421 33.94 16.58 -61.70
C ARG A 421 34.58 17.71 -60.90
N VAL A 422 35.86 17.96 -61.19
CA VAL A 422 36.59 19.19 -60.85
C VAL A 422 37.23 19.72 -62.13
N ASP A 423 36.88 20.94 -62.51
CA ASP A 423 37.34 21.61 -63.73
C ASP A 423 37.74 23.06 -63.41
N LEU A 424 39.03 23.25 -63.16
CA LEU A 424 39.67 24.51 -62.75
C LEU A 424 40.76 24.92 -63.75
N ALA A 425 40.57 24.58 -65.02
CA ALA A 425 41.55 24.81 -66.06
C ALA A 425 41.66 26.27 -66.49
N GLY A 426 42.85 26.67 -66.95
CA GLY A 426 43.06 27.96 -67.58
C GLY A 426 42.17 28.16 -68.80
N ARG A 427 41.60 29.36 -68.93
CA ARG A 427 40.68 29.73 -70.02
C ARG A 427 41.45 30.10 -71.28
N TRP A 428 40.88 29.81 -72.44
CA TRP A 428 41.37 30.38 -73.70
C TRP A 428 40.86 31.82 -73.84
N ASP A 429 41.79 32.77 -73.98
CA ASP A 429 41.48 34.13 -74.36
C ASP A 429 41.48 34.24 -75.90
N SER A 430 40.32 34.55 -76.47
CA SER A 430 40.14 34.64 -77.93
C SER A 430 40.74 35.90 -78.56
N GLU A 431 40.95 36.96 -77.77
CA GLU A 431 41.46 38.24 -78.26
C GLU A 431 42.99 38.26 -78.20
N ALA A 432 43.55 37.89 -77.05
CA ALA A 432 45.00 37.71 -76.86
C ALA A 432 45.53 36.42 -77.51
N ARG A 433 44.64 35.49 -77.91
CA ARG A 433 44.95 34.19 -78.54
C ARG A 433 45.94 33.35 -77.72
N VAL A 434 45.73 33.33 -76.40
CA VAL A 434 46.59 32.67 -75.42
C VAL A 434 45.75 31.99 -74.35
N TYR A 435 46.27 30.95 -73.70
CA TYR A 435 45.67 30.44 -72.47
C TYR A 435 46.06 31.35 -71.29
N VAL A 436 45.06 31.83 -70.57
CA VAL A 436 45.23 32.59 -69.32
C VAL A 436 44.94 31.63 -68.16
N PRO A 437 45.90 31.41 -67.23
CA PRO A 437 45.72 30.45 -66.16
C PRO A 437 44.59 30.82 -65.21
N HIS A 438 44.03 29.82 -64.52
CA HIS A 438 43.02 30.03 -63.48
C HIS A 438 43.63 30.50 -62.15
N GLY A 439 44.95 30.49 -62.03
CA GLY A 439 45.69 30.97 -60.85
C GLY A 439 46.20 29.87 -59.93
N LEU A 440 45.80 28.61 -60.14
CA LEU A 440 46.29 27.47 -59.36
C LEU A 440 47.82 27.38 -59.46
N SER A 441 48.50 27.50 -58.31
CA SER A 441 49.97 27.43 -58.21
C SER A 441 50.39 26.68 -56.93
N GLY A 442 51.52 25.97 -56.96
CA GLY A 442 51.88 25.02 -55.91
C GLY A 442 51.54 23.56 -56.25
N PRO A 443 51.70 22.62 -55.30
CA PRO A 443 51.54 21.18 -55.57
C PRO A 443 50.08 20.75 -55.68
N ILE A 444 49.82 19.72 -56.48
CA ILE A 444 48.56 18.97 -56.40
C ILE A 444 48.57 18.20 -55.07
N PRO A 445 47.63 18.42 -54.13
CA PRO A 445 47.61 17.69 -52.87
C PRO A 445 47.20 16.22 -53.08
N PRO A 446 47.84 15.24 -52.41
CA PRO A 446 47.46 13.83 -52.51
C PRO A 446 46.01 13.57 -52.06
N GLU A 447 45.47 14.40 -51.16
CA GLU A 447 44.11 14.34 -50.62
C GLU A 447 43.03 14.33 -51.71
N ILE A 448 43.27 14.96 -52.86
CA ILE A 448 42.33 14.97 -54.01
C ILE A 448 41.94 13.56 -54.48
N SER A 449 42.77 12.58 -54.16
CA SER A 449 42.59 11.16 -54.47
C SER A 449 41.51 10.47 -53.63
N SER A 450 40.99 11.15 -52.61
CA SER A 450 39.90 10.68 -51.74
C SER A 450 38.51 10.95 -52.31
N LEU A 451 38.40 11.72 -53.41
CA LEU A 451 37.14 11.97 -54.13
C LEU A 451 36.68 10.70 -54.86
N ALA A 452 36.09 9.75 -54.14
CA ALA A 452 35.84 8.39 -54.60
C ALA A 452 35.00 8.29 -55.90
N ASN A 453 34.09 9.23 -56.12
CA ASN A 453 33.22 9.27 -57.30
C ASN A 453 33.78 10.11 -58.47
N LEU A 454 35.00 10.66 -58.35
CA LEU A 454 35.57 11.56 -59.34
C LEU A 454 35.83 10.86 -60.69
N GLN A 455 35.16 11.34 -61.72
CA GLN A 455 35.27 10.86 -63.11
C GLN A 455 36.14 11.80 -63.96
N TRP A 456 36.08 13.11 -63.70
CA TRP A 456 36.74 14.13 -64.51
C TRP A 456 37.55 15.09 -63.65
N LEU A 457 38.88 15.05 -63.77
CA LEU A 457 39.80 16.02 -63.17
C LEU A 457 40.52 16.81 -64.27
N ASN A 458 40.24 18.10 -64.37
CA ASN A 458 40.90 19.01 -65.29
C ASN A 458 41.49 20.21 -64.53
N LEU A 459 42.81 20.24 -64.43
CA LEU A 459 43.60 21.35 -63.85
C LEU A 459 44.58 21.91 -64.89
N SER A 460 44.35 21.65 -66.18
CA SER A 460 45.25 22.04 -67.27
C SER A 460 45.37 23.56 -67.45
N HIS A 461 46.47 24.00 -68.07
CA HIS A 461 46.76 25.43 -68.30
C HIS A 461 46.83 26.26 -67.01
N ASN A 462 47.62 25.81 -66.03
CA ASN A 462 47.82 26.48 -64.74
C ASN A 462 49.31 26.59 -64.39
N GLN A 463 49.63 26.89 -63.13
CA GLN A 463 50.99 27.08 -62.61
C GLN A 463 51.34 26.04 -61.54
N LEU A 464 50.72 24.85 -61.59
CA LEU A 464 50.96 23.77 -60.62
C LEU A 464 52.38 23.22 -60.73
N THR A 465 53.02 22.99 -59.59
CA THR A 465 54.43 22.57 -59.45
C THR A 465 54.57 21.24 -58.72
N GLY A 466 55.80 20.72 -58.63
CA GLY A 466 56.08 19.48 -57.89
C GLY A 466 55.62 18.21 -58.62
N PRO A 467 55.71 17.04 -57.96
CA PRO A 467 55.41 15.76 -58.58
C PRO A 467 53.91 15.52 -58.75
N ILE A 468 53.55 14.67 -59.72
CA ILE A 468 52.21 14.07 -59.79
C ILE A 468 52.06 13.11 -58.58
N PRO A 469 51.07 13.28 -57.68
CA PRO A 469 50.88 12.38 -56.55
C PRO A 469 50.65 10.93 -56.98
N SER A 470 51.23 9.97 -56.24
CA SER A 470 51.01 8.53 -56.51
C SER A 470 49.55 8.15 -56.25
N GLU A 471 48.93 8.87 -55.33
CA GLU A 471 47.62 8.68 -54.74
C GLU A 471 46.54 8.83 -55.80
N LEU A 472 46.76 9.66 -56.83
CA LEU A 472 45.84 9.83 -57.97
C LEU A 472 45.48 8.50 -58.64
N GLY A 473 46.38 7.51 -58.62
CA GLY A 473 46.10 6.15 -59.12
C GLY A 473 45.07 5.36 -58.31
N ASN A 474 44.58 5.88 -57.18
CA ASN A 474 43.51 5.30 -56.37
C ASN A 474 42.10 5.65 -56.92
N LEU A 475 41.97 6.66 -57.78
CA LEU A 475 40.69 7.19 -58.27
C LEU A 475 40.01 6.25 -59.28
N ALA A 476 39.46 5.13 -58.80
CA ALA A 476 38.96 4.03 -59.62
C ALA A 476 37.91 4.43 -60.68
N ASN A 477 37.15 5.51 -60.45
CA ASN A 477 36.11 6.00 -61.34
C ASN A 477 36.61 7.01 -62.40
N LEU A 478 37.89 7.40 -62.38
CA LEU A 478 38.42 8.48 -63.21
C LEU A 478 38.49 8.08 -64.69
N THR A 479 37.69 8.73 -65.53
CA THR A 479 37.68 8.59 -67.00
C THR A 479 38.56 9.64 -67.68
N ARG A 480 38.74 10.82 -67.07
CA ARG A 480 39.62 11.88 -67.58
C ARG A 480 40.53 12.47 -66.52
N LEU A 481 41.84 12.44 -66.78
CA LEU A 481 42.85 13.22 -66.09
C LEU A 481 43.52 14.18 -67.08
N ASP A 482 43.38 15.48 -66.85
CA ASP A 482 43.95 16.51 -67.71
C ASP A 482 44.69 17.59 -66.89
N ILE A 483 46.01 17.45 -66.83
CA ILE A 483 46.92 18.34 -66.08
C ILE A 483 48.03 18.90 -67.01
N ARG A 484 47.73 18.96 -68.32
CA ARG A 484 48.59 19.54 -69.37
C ARG A 484 48.90 21.01 -69.10
N TYR A 485 50.01 21.51 -69.64
CA TYR A 485 50.40 22.93 -69.56
C TYR A 485 50.43 23.44 -68.11
N ASN A 486 51.32 22.85 -67.32
CA ASN A 486 51.65 23.21 -65.94
C ASN A 486 53.18 23.18 -65.76
N GLN A 487 53.67 23.23 -64.52
CA GLN A 487 55.09 23.17 -64.15
C GLN A 487 55.41 21.90 -63.33
N LEU A 488 54.68 20.80 -63.57
CA LEU A 488 54.82 19.55 -62.83
C LEU A 488 56.14 18.86 -63.17
N THR A 489 56.81 18.31 -62.15
CA THR A 489 58.16 17.74 -62.23
C THR A 489 58.19 16.25 -61.85
N GLY A 490 59.36 15.62 -61.94
CA GLY A 490 59.54 14.23 -61.55
C GLY A 490 58.96 13.21 -62.54
N ALA A 491 58.88 11.95 -62.12
CA ALA A 491 58.51 10.85 -63.01
C ALA A 491 57.00 10.60 -63.07
N VAL A 492 56.50 10.21 -64.24
CA VAL A 492 55.16 9.62 -64.38
C VAL A 492 55.18 8.27 -63.67
N LEU A 493 54.41 8.14 -62.59
CA LEU A 493 54.46 6.95 -61.75
C LEU A 493 53.65 5.78 -62.36
N PRO A 494 54.17 4.53 -62.35
CA PRO A 494 53.45 3.36 -62.88
C PRO A 494 52.06 3.15 -62.28
N LYS A 495 51.84 3.59 -61.03
CA LYS A 495 50.56 3.48 -60.31
C LYS A 495 49.37 4.16 -61.03
N LEU A 496 49.60 5.08 -61.95
CA LEU A 496 48.55 5.62 -62.83
C LEU A 496 47.93 4.56 -63.76
N SER A 497 48.57 3.41 -63.99
CA SER A 497 47.98 2.29 -64.74
C SER A 497 46.86 1.58 -63.99
N SER A 498 46.65 1.87 -62.71
CA SER A 498 45.56 1.33 -61.89
C SER A 498 44.19 1.94 -62.23
N LEU A 499 44.17 3.05 -62.96
CA LEU A 499 42.97 3.79 -63.36
C LEU A 499 42.23 3.06 -64.50
N ALA A 500 41.65 1.90 -64.21
CA ALA A 500 41.09 0.99 -65.21
C ALA A 500 40.05 1.63 -66.16
N ASN A 501 39.33 2.65 -65.68
CA ASN A 501 38.31 3.38 -66.43
C ASN A 501 38.86 4.57 -67.27
N LEU A 502 40.16 4.88 -67.20
CA LEU A 502 40.74 6.08 -67.79
C LEU A 502 40.70 6.04 -69.34
N GLU A 503 39.95 6.97 -69.92
CA GLU A 503 39.82 7.18 -71.36
C GLU A 503 40.80 8.24 -71.89
N TYR A 504 41.12 9.26 -71.07
CA TYR A 504 42.01 10.34 -71.44
C TYR A 504 43.05 10.66 -70.36
N LEU A 505 44.33 10.64 -70.74
CA LEU A 505 45.48 11.04 -69.92
C LEU A 505 46.27 12.17 -70.59
N GLY A 506 46.11 13.39 -70.08
CA GLY A 506 46.82 14.58 -70.54
C GLY A 506 47.89 15.06 -69.56
N LEU A 507 49.16 14.84 -69.90
CA LEU A 507 50.35 15.28 -69.15
C LEU A 507 51.29 16.22 -69.94
N SER A 508 51.00 16.44 -71.24
CA SER A 508 51.83 17.25 -72.14
C SER A 508 52.03 18.70 -71.71
N GLY A 509 53.22 19.26 -71.91
CA GLY A 509 53.53 20.64 -71.51
C GLY A 509 53.79 20.74 -70.02
N ASN A 510 54.76 19.96 -69.52
CA ASN A 510 55.21 19.96 -68.13
C ASN A 510 56.75 19.73 -68.11
N GLN A 511 57.32 19.56 -66.92
CA GLN A 511 58.75 19.29 -66.68
C GLN A 511 58.95 17.84 -66.20
N LEU A 512 58.14 16.91 -66.72
CA LEU A 512 58.17 15.49 -66.30
C LEU A 512 59.38 14.77 -66.91
N THR A 513 60.09 13.99 -66.09
CA THR A 513 61.36 13.34 -66.40
C THR A 513 61.28 11.82 -66.29
N GLY A 514 62.37 11.13 -66.63
CA GLY A 514 62.47 9.67 -66.50
C GLY A 514 61.81 8.92 -67.67
N SER A 515 61.54 7.62 -67.50
CA SER A 515 60.98 6.76 -68.54
C SER A 515 59.45 6.70 -68.49
N ILE A 516 58.78 6.73 -69.64
CA ILE A 516 57.34 6.49 -69.72
C ILE A 516 57.03 5.06 -69.23
N PRO A 517 56.15 4.85 -68.23
CA PRO A 517 55.86 3.51 -67.70
C PRO A 517 55.20 2.59 -68.74
N THR A 518 55.72 1.38 -68.90
CA THR A 518 55.13 0.37 -69.80
C THR A 518 53.74 -0.09 -69.32
N GLU A 519 53.48 0.15 -68.05
CA GLU A 519 52.28 -0.18 -67.28
C GLU A 519 51.08 0.61 -67.81
N LEU A 520 51.26 1.84 -68.31
CA LEU A 520 50.19 2.59 -68.99
C LEU A 520 49.61 1.81 -70.19
N GLY A 521 50.38 0.88 -70.78
CA GLY A 521 49.90 -0.04 -71.81
C GLY A 521 48.83 -1.05 -71.35
N SER A 522 48.55 -1.20 -70.05
CA SER A 522 47.43 -2.02 -69.55
C SER A 522 46.11 -1.26 -69.40
N LEU A 523 46.09 0.07 -69.57
CA LEU A 523 44.87 0.87 -69.54
C LEU A 523 43.99 0.52 -70.74
N SER A 524 43.00 -0.35 -70.54
CA SER A 524 42.21 -0.96 -71.63
C SER A 524 41.33 0.04 -72.36
N ASN A 525 40.88 1.08 -71.66
CA ASN A 525 39.88 2.05 -72.12
C ASN A 525 40.52 3.33 -72.67
N LEU A 526 41.85 3.48 -72.55
CA LEU A 526 42.56 4.70 -72.92
C LEU A 526 42.50 4.94 -74.44
N THR A 527 41.83 6.02 -74.84
CA THR A 527 41.69 6.47 -76.23
C THR A 527 42.58 7.68 -76.53
N GLY A 528 42.85 8.53 -75.54
CA GLY A 528 43.71 9.70 -75.65
C GLY A 528 44.88 9.68 -74.66
N LEU A 529 46.11 9.73 -75.18
CA LEU A 529 47.33 9.84 -74.39
C LEU A 529 48.17 11.00 -74.92
N SER A 530 48.43 12.01 -74.08
CA SER A 530 49.19 13.21 -74.47
C SER A 530 50.36 13.44 -73.52
N LEU A 531 51.57 13.13 -73.99
CA LEU A 531 52.82 13.17 -73.20
C LEU A 531 53.87 14.16 -73.73
N GLY A 532 53.70 14.72 -74.93
CA GLY A 532 54.69 15.58 -75.60
C GLY A 532 55.00 16.88 -74.84
N SER A 533 56.08 17.57 -75.21
CA SER A 533 56.57 18.75 -74.48
C SER A 533 56.81 18.47 -72.99
N ASN A 534 57.69 17.49 -72.74
CA ASN A 534 58.20 17.04 -71.45
C ASN A 534 59.64 16.52 -71.65
N GLU A 535 60.36 16.21 -70.58
CA GLU A 535 61.68 15.58 -70.57
C GLU A 535 61.60 14.03 -70.46
N LEU A 536 60.49 13.45 -70.95
CA LEU A 536 60.21 12.02 -70.88
C LEU A 536 61.02 11.22 -71.91
N THR A 537 61.43 10.03 -71.51
CA THR A 537 62.29 9.11 -72.27
C THR A 537 61.66 7.71 -72.40
N GLY A 538 62.28 6.84 -73.20
CA GLY A 538 61.81 5.47 -73.40
C GLY A 538 60.72 5.33 -74.48
N PRO A 539 60.19 4.11 -74.68
CA PRO A 539 59.24 3.82 -75.74
C PRO A 539 57.81 4.29 -75.39
N ILE A 540 57.01 4.62 -76.40
CA ILE A 540 55.56 4.79 -76.24
C ILE A 540 54.96 3.44 -75.82
N PRO A 541 54.19 3.34 -74.72
CA PRO A 541 53.63 2.08 -74.25
C PRO A 541 52.68 1.44 -75.27
N ILE A 542 52.97 0.20 -75.66
CA ILE A 542 52.09 -0.59 -76.52
C ILE A 542 50.93 -1.19 -75.72
N ARG A 543 49.71 -1.19 -76.27
CA ARG A 543 48.52 -1.77 -75.63
C ARG A 543 48.74 -3.26 -75.40
N LYS A 544 48.88 -3.65 -74.12
CA LYS A 544 49.08 -5.04 -73.68
C LYS A 544 47.82 -5.83 -74.05
N ARG A 545 47.91 -6.69 -75.07
CA ARG A 545 46.81 -7.60 -75.44
C ARG A 545 46.56 -8.53 -74.26
N GLN A 546 45.35 -8.52 -73.70
CA GLN A 546 44.94 -9.54 -72.74
C GLN A 546 45.09 -10.92 -73.40
N PRO A 547 45.64 -11.93 -72.68
CA PRO A 547 45.59 -13.30 -73.17
C PRO A 547 44.12 -13.71 -73.31
N ARG A 548 43.79 -14.37 -74.43
CA ARG A 548 42.46 -15.01 -74.55
C ARG A 548 42.34 -16.03 -73.43
N ARG A 549 41.35 -15.87 -72.55
CA ARG A 549 40.94 -16.96 -71.65
C ARG A 549 40.45 -18.10 -72.54
N SER A 550 41.07 -19.27 -72.36
CA SER A 550 40.75 -20.54 -73.02
C SER A 550 39.59 -21.23 -72.31
#